data_AF-A0A944X220-F1
#
_entry.id   AF-A0A944X220-F1
#
_cell.length_a   1.000
_cell.length_b   1.000
_cell.length_c   1.000
_cell.angle_alpha   90.00
_cell.angle_beta   90.00
_cell.angle_gamma   90.00
#
_symmetry.space_group_name_H-M   'P 1'
#
loop_
_entity.id
_entity.type
_entity.pdbx_description
1 polymer ?
#
loop_
_entity_poly.entity_id
_entity_poly.type
_entity_poly.pdbx_seq_one_letter_code
_entity_poly.pdbx_strand_id
1 'polypeptide(L)'
;NTNTNTNTNTNANINSNTDTQNTNTNSISSRTSPPPVRMDVNNKKNYICSVKNKSCWSAKFTFDELVLYGLMPNGKIMINWPQNNWGNDFDAYSDKHEGLTRKEILEKAKDHSRGFLYFIQTELGHNTYGMYNEFGTPDRFPKIPYVRESRRLKGVERLMEQDITPDQRITRPLGVVEDAIAVGDYPIDIHFCSQKSHVYKKTHAFQIPYGVIVPEKMDGLLAAEKNISVSHIANGATRLQPTVMSVGQAAGAAASISAQHNIQPRDVDIEELQKALLDSGNMLFYYKDIKADHYAFEEINKLSLEKVLRGTKDLFFEPKKILTRADVLRIAIASRKEPWPPIKTEISKEIFADLPDLEENPYVKIGLDQGLISGHKAANGNYEININKTATRAETIKIFLQASDYKPLDTADSSFQDVEGWSIGWIEKAKELGVVEGREGGDFQPKRTVSKAEAARMLTKILELKSEQKSK
;
A
#
# COMPACT_ATOMS: atom_id res chain seq x y z
N ASN A 1 -38.25 9.59 -19.85
CA ASN A 1 -39.60 9.24 -19.38
C ASN A 1 -39.54 8.03 -18.49
N THR A 2 -39.75 8.34 -17.22
CA THR A 2 -39.96 7.51 -16.03
C THR A 2 -40.79 6.25 -16.25
N ASN A 3 -40.41 5.16 -15.58
CA ASN A 3 -41.39 4.19 -15.10
C ASN A 3 -41.03 3.76 -13.67
N THR A 4 -41.83 4.25 -12.75
CA THR A 4 -41.91 3.93 -11.32
C THR A 4 -42.58 2.58 -11.14
N ASN A 5 -42.08 1.75 -10.21
CA ASN A 5 -42.83 0.62 -9.69
C ASN A 5 -42.85 0.69 -8.16
N THR A 6 -44.03 1.03 -7.65
CA THR A 6 -44.48 0.96 -6.27
C THR A 6 -45.11 -0.40 -6.01
N ASN A 7 -44.83 -1.04 -4.88
CA ASN A 7 -45.73 -1.98 -4.19
C ASN A 7 -45.21 -2.18 -2.75
N THR A 8 -45.80 -1.54 -1.74
CA THR A 8 -47.03 -1.88 -0.98
C THR A 8 -46.79 -2.83 0.19
N ASN A 9 -47.17 -2.31 1.36
CA ASN A 9 -47.17 -2.92 2.68
C ASN A 9 -47.98 -4.22 2.75
N THR A 10 -47.52 -5.17 3.56
CA THR A 10 -48.38 -6.15 4.22
C THR A 10 -48.10 -6.15 5.72
N ASN A 11 -49.13 -5.75 6.48
CA ASN A 11 -49.25 -5.94 7.92
C ASN A 11 -49.61 -7.40 8.21
N ALA A 12 -48.95 -8.02 9.19
CA ALA A 12 -49.50 -9.15 9.92
C ALA A 12 -49.07 -9.09 11.39
N ASN A 13 -50.08 -8.93 12.26
CA ASN A 13 -50.04 -8.94 13.72
C ASN A 13 -49.40 -10.22 14.28
N ILE A 14 -48.56 -10.09 15.32
CA ILE A 14 -48.41 -11.12 16.35
C ILE A 14 -48.36 -10.45 17.74
N ASN A 15 -49.46 -10.63 18.45
CA ASN A 15 -49.70 -10.71 19.90
C ASN A 15 -48.87 -9.91 20.91
N SER A 16 -49.61 -9.06 21.61
CA SER A 16 -49.40 -8.57 22.97
C SER A 16 -49.19 -9.71 23.98
N ASN A 17 -48.04 -9.74 24.63
CA ASN A 17 -47.92 -10.20 26.00
C ASN A 17 -47.28 -9.07 26.82
N THR A 18 -48.08 -8.59 27.77
CA THR A 18 -47.72 -7.63 28.80
C THR A 18 -46.76 -8.29 29.78
N ASP A 19 -45.50 -7.91 29.75
CA ASP A 19 -44.61 -8.04 30.90
C ASP A 19 -44.02 -6.67 31.22
N THR A 20 -44.56 -6.09 32.28
CA THR A 20 -44.05 -4.92 32.97
C THR A 20 -42.66 -5.21 33.53
N GLN A 21 -41.61 -4.76 32.84
CA GLN A 21 -40.28 -4.59 33.43
C GLN A 21 -39.68 -3.22 33.09
N ASN A 22 -39.67 -2.37 34.12
CA ASN A 22 -38.76 -1.24 34.36
C ASN A 22 -37.98 -0.71 33.15
N THR A 23 -38.55 0.30 32.49
CA THR A 23 -37.75 1.28 31.75
C THR A 23 -36.95 2.10 32.76
N ASN A 24 -35.75 1.63 33.11
CA ASN A 24 -34.71 2.50 33.62
C ASN A 24 -34.37 3.48 32.49
N THR A 25 -34.97 4.66 32.56
CA THR A 25 -34.54 5.87 31.88
C THR A 25 -33.13 6.19 32.36
N ASN A 26 -32.13 5.55 31.74
CA ASN A 26 -30.75 6.02 31.84
C ASN A 26 -30.69 7.37 31.14
N SER A 27 -30.91 8.40 31.97
CA SER A 27 -30.65 9.80 31.70
C SER A 27 -29.36 9.94 30.91
N ILE A 28 -29.43 10.65 29.79
CA ILE A 28 -28.29 11.22 29.07
C ILE A 28 -27.38 11.87 30.11
N SER A 29 -26.27 11.20 30.45
CA SER A 29 -25.41 11.62 31.54
C SER A 29 -24.76 12.96 31.19
N SER A 30 -25.15 13.99 31.94
CA SER A 30 -24.44 15.25 32.18
C SER A 30 -23.45 15.70 31.08
N ARG A 31 -23.95 16.51 30.14
CA ARG A 31 -23.14 17.44 29.32
C ARG A 31 -22.61 18.59 30.19
N THR A 32 -21.91 18.28 31.29
CA THR A 32 -21.23 19.32 32.07
C THR A 32 -20.01 19.75 31.30
N SER A 33 -20.09 20.87 30.57
CA SER A 33 -18.93 21.52 29.99
C SER A 33 -17.89 21.78 31.11
N PRO A 34 -16.59 21.57 30.87
CA PRO A 34 -15.57 22.08 31.79
C PRO A 34 -15.75 23.60 31.98
N PRO A 35 -15.25 24.19 33.08
CA PRO A 35 -15.46 25.59 33.39
C PRO A 35 -15.11 26.48 32.18
N PRO A 36 -15.91 27.54 31.92
CA PRO A 36 -15.74 28.35 30.72
C PRO A 36 -14.37 29.03 30.75
N VAL A 37 -13.43 28.51 29.98
CA VAL A 37 -12.27 29.30 29.59
C VAL A 37 -12.83 30.37 28.67
N ARG A 38 -12.84 31.62 29.15
CA ARG A 38 -13.27 32.76 28.35
C ARG A 38 -12.48 32.75 27.05
N MET A 39 -13.17 32.98 25.94
CA MET A 39 -12.54 33.18 24.64
C MET A 39 -11.44 34.25 24.77
N ASP A 40 -10.21 33.91 24.40
CA ASP A 40 -9.14 34.89 24.30
C ASP A 40 -9.53 35.91 23.22
N VAL A 41 -9.79 37.14 23.66
CA VAL A 41 -10.25 38.24 22.80
C VAL A 41 -9.25 38.56 21.70
N ASN A 42 -7.95 38.30 21.92
CA ASN A 42 -6.91 38.48 20.91
C ASN A 42 -6.98 37.41 19.81
N ASN A 43 -7.62 36.27 20.08
CA ASN A 43 -7.84 35.18 19.15
C ASN A 43 -9.24 35.20 18.51
N LYS A 44 -10.13 36.14 18.88
CA LYS A 44 -11.50 36.23 18.34
C LYS A 44 -11.53 36.28 16.81
N LYS A 45 -10.59 37.00 16.19
CA LYS A 45 -10.45 37.05 14.72
C LYS A 45 -10.15 35.68 14.12
N ASN A 46 -9.36 34.84 14.80
CA ASN A 46 -9.02 33.50 14.34
C ASN A 46 -10.25 32.59 14.29
N TYR A 47 -11.17 32.77 15.24
CA TYR A 47 -12.42 32.01 15.31
C TYR A 47 -13.47 32.51 14.31
N ILE A 48 -13.61 33.84 14.15
CA ILE A 48 -14.60 34.42 13.23
C ILE A 48 -14.37 33.98 11.78
N CYS A 49 -13.12 33.87 11.35
CA CYS A 49 -12.79 33.46 9.97
C CYS A 49 -12.89 31.95 9.72
N SER A 50 -13.25 31.15 10.74
CA SER A 50 -13.45 29.70 10.57
C SER A 50 -14.75 29.36 9.83
N VAL A 51 -15.73 30.26 9.83
CA VAL A 51 -17.03 30.10 9.15
C VAL A 51 -17.44 31.40 8.45
N LYS A 52 -18.26 31.29 7.40
CA LYS A 52 -18.83 32.42 6.66
C LYS A 52 -19.49 33.38 7.64
N ASN A 53 -18.91 34.57 7.77
CA ASN A 53 -19.35 35.60 8.69
C ASN A 53 -19.23 36.97 8.00
N LYS A 54 -20.16 37.89 8.27
CA LYS A 54 -20.13 39.26 7.73
C LYS A 54 -18.82 39.99 8.05
N SER A 55 -18.17 39.64 9.16
CA SER A 55 -16.90 40.21 9.62
C SER A 55 -15.66 39.53 9.04
N CYS A 56 -15.80 38.47 8.24
CA CYS A 56 -14.68 37.82 7.57
C CYS A 56 -15.04 37.31 6.16
N TRP A 57 -14.66 38.10 5.15
CA TRP A 57 -14.92 37.83 3.73
C TRP A 57 -14.08 36.69 3.13
N SER A 58 -13.02 36.26 3.82
CA SER A 58 -12.14 35.17 3.37
C SER A 58 -12.61 33.77 3.81
N ALA A 59 -13.59 33.67 4.71
CA ALA A 59 -14.14 32.41 5.17
C ALA A 59 -15.05 31.78 4.09
N LYS A 60 -14.75 30.55 3.64
CA LYS A 60 -15.52 29.91 2.55
C LYS A 60 -16.51 28.82 2.99
N PHE A 61 -16.49 28.39 4.25
CA PHE A 61 -17.37 27.32 4.76
C PHE A 61 -18.49 27.87 5.65
N THR A 62 -19.73 27.40 5.51
CA THR A 62 -20.77 27.60 6.53
C THR A 62 -20.47 26.74 7.75
N PHE A 63 -21.16 27.00 8.86
CA PHE A 63 -21.05 26.14 10.04
C PHE A 63 -21.51 24.70 9.75
N ASP A 64 -22.60 24.53 9.00
CA ASP A 64 -23.08 23.19 8.62
C ASP A 64 -22.05 22.45 7.77
N GLU A 65 -21.41 23.11 6.80
CA GLU A 65 -20.35 22.49 5.99
C GLU A 65 -19.16 22.07 6.86
N LEU A 66 -18.78 22.89 7.86
CA LEU A 66 -17.69 22.57 8.80
C LEU A 66 -18.01 21.33 9.66
N VAL A 67 -19.24 21.22 10.14
CA VAL A 67 -19.70 20.14 11.03
C VAL A 67 -19.93 18.84 10.25
N LEU A 68 -20.62 18.92 9.10
CA LEU A 68 -20.96 17.75 8.29
C LEU A 68 -19.74 17.10 7.65
N TYR A 69 -18.70 17.88 7.36
CA TYR A 69 -17.46 17.38 6.77
C TYR A 69 -16.77 16.29 7.61
N GLY A 70 -16.87 16.37 8.94
CA GLY A 70 -16.29 15.36 9.84
C GLY A 70 -17.33 14.68 10.71
N LEU A 71 -18.54 14.46 10.19
CA LEU A 71 -19.55 13.70 10.93
C LEU A 71 -19.05 12.28 11.23
N MET A 72 -19.19 11.87 12.49
CA MET A 72 -18.78 10.56 13.01
C MET A 72 -19.99 9.79 13.54
N PRO A 73 -19.90 8.46 13.71
CA PRO A 73 -20.95 7.67 14.34
C PRO A 73 -21.39 8.20 15.70
N ASN A 74 -22.62 7.87 16.11
CA ASN A 74 -23.22 8.26 17.39
C ASN A 74 -23.38 9.78 17.59
N GLY A 75 -23.58 10.53 16.49
CA GLY A 75 -23.84 11.96 16.53
C GLY A 75 -22.64 12.81 16.94
N LYS A 76 -21.42 12.27 16.83
CA LYS A 76 -20.18 12.99 17.12
C LYS A 76 -19.69 13.70 15.87
N ILE A 77 -18.84 14.70 16.08
CA ILE A 77 -18.23 15.46 14.98
C ILE A 77 -16.74 15.59 15.23
N MET A 78 -15.96 15.37 14.19
CA MET A 78 -14.57 15.80 14.09
C MET A 78 -14.59 17.13 13.35
N ILE A 79 -14.12 18.19 14.00
CA ILE A 79 -13.96 19.45 13.28
C ILE A 79 -12.61 19.39 12.56
N ASN A 80 -12.65 19.25 11.24
CA ASN A 80 -11.48 19.25 10.37
C ASN A 80 -11.40 20.58 9.62
N TRP A 81 -10.18 21.12 9.45
CA TRP A 81 -9.95 22.55 9.23
C TRP A 81 -9.45 22.84 7.82
N PRO A 82 -10.28 23.36 6.92
CA PRO A 82 -9.92 23.46 5.51
C PRO A 82 -9.21 24.77 5.12
N GLN A 83 -9.00 25.75 6.00
CA GLN A 83 -8.54 27.09 5.57
C GLN A 83 -7.58 27.81 6.51
N ASN A 84 -6.40 28.15 5.98
CA ASN A 84 -5.49 29.21 6.43
C ASN A 84 -5.22 29.26 7.95
N ASN A 85 -5.14 28.11 8.62
CA ASN A 85 -4.98 27.97 10.07
C ASN A 85 -6.01 28.77 10.90
N TRP A 86 -7.24 28.92 10.41
CA TRP A 86 -8.35 29.51 11.18
C TRP A 86 -9.02 28.46 12.07
N GLY A 87 -9.74 28.92 13.09
CA GLY A 87 -10.43 28.03 14.03
C GLY A 87 -9.51 27.54 15.14
N ASN A 88 -9.20 26.24 15.14
CA ASN A 88 -8.50 25.56 16.24
C ASN A 88 -7.06 25.12 15.92
N ASP A 89 -6.49 25.55 14.80
CA ASP A 89 -5.08 25.32 14.50
C ASP A 89 -4.22 26.17 15.44
N PHE A 90 -3.37 25.51 16.23
CA PHE A 90 -2.52 26.16 17.22
C PHE A 90 -1.04 26.09 16.81
N ASP A 91 -0.39 27.24 16.69
CA ASP A 91 1.03 27.35 16.37
C ASP A 91 1.89 27.10 17.62
N ALA A 92 2.28 25.84 17.82
CA ALA A 92 3.07 25.42 18.98
C ALA A 92 4.55 25.83 18.93
N TYR A 93 5.06 26.35 17.81
CA TYR A 93 6.50 26.54 17.59
C TYR A 93 6.91 27.95 17.16
N SER A 94 6.00 28.94 17.21
CA SER A 94 6.37 30.34 17.00
C SER A 94 7.25 30.90 18.11
N ASP A 95 8.06 31.92 17.77
CA ASP A 95 8.85 32.73 18.71
C ASP A 95 8.02 33.30 19.87
N LYS A 96 6.70 33.38 19.71
CA LYS A 96 5.75 33.79 20.77
C LYS A 96 5.70 32.84 21.96
N HIS A 97 6.32 31.66 21.85
CA HIS A 97 6.38 30.64 22.89
C HIS A 97 7.79 30.38 23.38
N GLU A 98 8.75 31.25 23.02
CA GLU A 98 10.10 31.20 23.55
C GLU A 98 10.07 31.25 25.09
N GLY A 99 10.85 30.36 25.72
CA GLY A 99 10.91 30.22 27.18
C GLY A 99 9.79 29.37 27.81
N LEU A 100 8.77 28.94 27.05
CA LEU A 100 7.73 28.06 27.58
C LEU A 100 8.12 26.58 27.50
N THR A 101 7.70 25.82 28.50
CA THR A 101 7.80 24.35 28.50
C THR A 101 6.77 23.72 27.56
N ARG A 102 7.04 22.49 27.11
CA ARG A 102 6.08 21.70 26.30
C ARG A 102 4.71 21.55 26.98
N LYS A 103 4.69 21.49 28.32
CA LYS A 103 3.45 21.40 29.11
C LYS A 103 2.65 22.69 29.05
N GLU A 104 3.30 23.84 29.19
CA GLU A 104 2.65 25.15 29.08
C GLU A 104 2.11 25.42 27.69
N ILE A 105 2.86 25.05 26.65
CA ILE A 105 2.41 25.14 25.26
C ILE A 105 1.18 24.24 25.03
N LEU A 106 1.18 23.02 25.58
CA LEU A 106 0.03 22.13 25.49
C LEU A 106 -1.21 22.69 26.19
N GLU A 107 -1.07 23.27 27.39
CA GLU A 107 -2.21 23.89 28.08
C GLU A 107 -2.75 25.10 27.30
N LYS A 108 -1.87 25.94 26.72
CA LYS A 108 -2.30 27.02 25.81
C LYS A 108 -3.06 26.49 24.59
N ALA A 109 -2.62 25.38 24.01
CA ALA A 109 -3.31 24.74 22.89
C ALA A 109 -4.70 24.21 23.30
N LYS A 110 -4.83 23.62 24.49
CA LYS A 110 -6.13 23.18 25.03
C LYS A 110 -7.06 24.36 25.29
N ASP A 111 -6.54 25.45 25.85
CA ASP A 111 -7.33 26.65 26.10
C ASP A 111 -7.80 27.31 24.80
N HIS A 112 -6.98 27.28 23.75
CA HIS A 112 -7.38 27.69 22.41
C HIS A 112 -8.57 26.84 21.90
N SER A 113 -8.52 25.51 22.04
CA SER A 113 -9.63 24.63 21.68
C SER A 113 -10.90 24.85 22.50
N ARG A 114 -10.79 25.07 23.81
CA ARG A 114 -11.93 25.42 24.67
C ARG A 114 -12.52 26.77 24.26
N GLY A 115 -11.67 27.76 23.98
CA GLY A 115 -12.08 29.08 23.51
C GLY A 115 -12.84 29.02 22.18
N PHE A 116 -12.43 28.14 21.27
CA PHE A 116 -13.16 27.93 20.03
C PHE A 116 -14.53 27.25 20.24
N LEU A 117 -14.61 26.25 21.12
CA LEU A 117 -15.90 25.66 21.50
C LEU A 117 -16.83 26.72 22.12
N TYR A 118 -16.30 27.57 23.00
CA TYR A 118 -17.06 28.67 23.58
C TYR A 118 -17.60 29.61 22.49
N PHE A 119 -16.76 29.99 21.52
CA PHE A 119 -17.18 30.80 20.36
C PHE A 119 -18.34 30.17 19.58
N ILE A 120 -18.28 28.85 19.32
CA ILE A 120 -19.38 28.10 18.67
C ILE A 120 -20.67 28.20 19.49
N GLN A 121 -20.57 27.98 20.81
CA GLN A 121 -21.73 27.97 21.69
C GLN A 121 -22.39 29.34 21.82
N THR A 122 -21.59 30.42 21.88
CA THR A 122 -22.10 31.76 22.23
C THR A 122 -22.28 32.65 21.02
N GLU A 123 -21.28 32.76 20.14
CA GLU A 123 -21.26 33.76 19.07
C GLU A 123 -21.88 33.21 17.77
N LEU A 124 -21.76 31.89 17.55
CA LEU A 124 -22.50 31.21 16.47
C LEU A 124 -23.88 30.69 16.92
N GLY A 125 -24.17 30.73 18.23
CA GLY A 125 -25.47 30.33 18.78
C GLY A 125 -25.71 28.82 18.86
N HIS A 126 -24.70 27.98 18.63
CA HIS A 126 -24.82 26.52 18.65
C HIS A 126 -24.48 25.94 20.03
N ASN A 127 -25.28 26.29 21.04
CA ASN A 127 -25.01 26.00 22.46
C ASN A 127 -25.16 24.51 22.87
N THR A 128 -25.57 23.63 21.97
CA THR A 128 -25.75 22.19 22.24
C THR A 128 -24.49 21.35 22.04
N TYR A 129 -23.46 21.88 21.37
CA TYR A 129 -22.19 21.19 21.17
C TYR A 129 -21.33 21.20 22.44
N GLY A 130 -20.52 20.17 22.64
CA GLY A 130 -19.63 20.05 23.79
C GLY A 130 -18.55 19.00 23.60
N MET A 131 -17.59 18.94 24.52
CA MET A 131 -16.54 17.91 24.49
C MET A 131 -17.05 16.57 25.03
N TYR A 132 -16.82 15.51 24.26
CA TYR A 132 -17.20 14.15 24.61
C TYR A 132 -16.15 13.50 25.54
N ASN A 133 -16.59 12.61 26.44
CA ASN A 133 -15.74 12.01 27.48
C ASN A 133 -15.27 10.58 27.15
N GLU A 134 -14.80 10.34 25.92
CA GLU A 134 -14.37 8.99 25.50
C GLU A 134 -12.89 8.70 25.71
N PHE A 135 -12.07 9.75 25.83
CA PHE A 135 -10.63 9.59 25.98
C PHE A 135 -10.20 9.19 27.39
N GLY A 136 -11.12 9.25 28.36
CA GLY A 136 -10.87 8.93 29.77
C GLY A 136 -9.93 9.91 30.48
N THR A 137 -9.66 11.07 29.87
CA THR A 137 -8.81 12.11 30.44
C THR A 137 -9.64 13.06 31.32
N PRO A 138 -9.10 13.58 32.44
CA PRO A 138 -9.84 14.47 33.33
C PRO A 138 -10.37 15.74 32.64
N ASP A 139 -9.68 16.19 31.59
CA ASP A 139 -10.00 17.39 30.83
C ASP A 139 -10.76 17.12 29.52
N ARG A 140 -11.08 15.85 29.24
CA ARG A 140 -11.78 15.35 28.05
C ARG A 140 -11.05 15.56 26.72
N PHE A 141 -9.78 15.94 26.75
CA PHE A 141 -8.96 16.01 25.54
C PHE A 141 -8.36 14.64 25.18
N PRO A 142 -7.98 14.40 23.92
CA PRO A 142 -7.17 13.24 23.57
C PRO A 142 -5.89 13.16 24.41
N LYS A 143 -5.37 11.94 24.63
CA LYS A 143 -4.15 11.69 25.41
C LYS A 143 -2.92 12.44 24.88
N ILE A 144 -2.89 12.68 23.57
CA ILE A 144 -1.85 13.45 22.87
C ILE A 144 -2.50 14.35 21.81
N PRO A 145 -1.96 15.55 21.54
CA PRO A 145 -2.45 16.39 20.46
C PRO A 145 -2.09 15.79 19.10
N TYR A 146 -2.88 16.13 18.07
CA TYR A 146 -2.48 15.88 16.69
C TYR A 146 -1.37 16.87 16.29
N VAL A 147 -0.14 16.37 16.16
CA VAL A 147 1.02 17.15 15.73
C VAL A 147 1.24 16.95 14.23
N ARG A 148 1.26 18.01 13.42
CA ARG A 148 1.47 17.93 11.96
C ARG A 148 2.92 17.67 11.56
N GLU A 149 3.88 18.21 12.32
CA GLU A 149 5.31 18.05 12.09
C GLU A 149 6.05 17.96 13.43
N SER A 150 6.97 17.00 13.52
CA SER A 150 7.77 16.70 14.71
C SER A 150 9.27 16.74 14.39
N ARG A 151 10.09 16.45 15.41
CA ARG A 151 11.52 16.21 15.19
C ARG A 151 11.66 14.96 14.34
N ARG A 152 12.46 15.06 13.28
CA ARG A 152 12.75 13.94 12.38
C ARG A 152 14.09 13.33 12.69
N LEU A 153 14.16 12.03 12.54
CA LEU A 153 15.37 11.24 12.55
C LEU A 153 16.28 11.66 11.38
N LYS A 154 17.60 11.62 11.62
CA LYS A 154 18.58 11.53 10.53
C LYS A 154 18.84 10.04 10.28
N GLY A 155 18.12 9.50 9.29
CA GLY A 155 18.19 8.08 8.96
C GLY A 155 19.38 7.73 8.08
N VAL A 156 19.58 6.43 7.87
CA VAL A 156 20.49 5.89 6.85
C VAL A 156 20.09 6.39 5.47
N GLU A 157 18.79 6.49 5.23
CA GLU A 157 18.22 7.12 4.05
C GLU A 157 17.36 8.32 4.40
N ARG A 158 17.09 9.17 3.41
CA ARG A 158 16.19 10.30 3.56
C ARG A 158 15.29 10.42 2.35
N LEU A 159 13.99 10.26 2.55
CA LEU A 159 13.00 10.44 1.49
C LEU A 159 12.82 11.93 1.17
N MET A 160 12.99 12.27 -0.10
CA MET A 160 12.94 13.63 -0.64
C MET A 160 11.70 13.84 -1.52
N GLU A 161 11.43 15.08 -1.91
CA GLU A 161 10.33 15.40 -2.82
C GLU A 161 10.45 14.62 -4.14
N GLN A 162 11.66 14.52 -4.68
CA GLN A 162 11.97 13.86 -5.95
C GLN A 162 11.60 12.38 -5.95
N ASP A 163 11.59 11.75 -4.77
CA ASP A 163 11.29 10.33 -4.60
C ASP A 163 9.78 10.04 -4.56
N ILE A 164 8.95 11.07 -4.38
CA ILE A 164 7.49 10.94 -4.25
C ILE A 164 6.71 11.74 -5.29
N THR A 165 7.37 12.67 -5.99
CA THR A 165 6.77 13.42 -7.09
C THR A 165 7.06 12.74 -8.42
N PRO A 166 6.02 12.50 -9.24
CA PRO A 166 6.21 11.88 -10.54
C PRO A 166 6.91 12.83 -11.53
N ASP A 167 7.71 12.23 -12.43
CA ASP A 167 8.19 12.91 -13.63
C ASP A 167 7.07 12.92 -14.70
N GLN A 168 7.02 13.94 -15.56
CA GLN A 168 5.99 14.13 -16.60
C GLN A 168 5.85 12.95 -17.58
N ARG A 169 6.80 12.00 -17.56
CA ARG A 169 6.85 10.82 -18.43
C ARG A 169 6.29 9.54 -17.77
N ILE A 170 6.22 9.46 -16.44
CA ILE A 170 5.88 8.21 -15.71
C ILE A 170 5.01 8.53 -14.48
N THR A 171 3.92 7.80 -14.34
CA THR A 171 2.92 7.87 -13.26
C THR A 171 3.36 7.24 -11.93
N ARG A 172 4.58 6.74 -11.80
CA ARG A 172 5.21 6.34 -10.54
C ARG A 172 6.44 7.23 -10.33
N PRO A 173 6.70 7.74 -9.11
CA PRO A 173 7.96 8.41 -8.81
C PRO A 173 9.14 7.49 -9.14
N LEU A 174 10.25 8.06 -9.62
CA LEU A 174 11.32 7.32 -10.30
C LEU A 174 11.79 6.05 -9.53
N GLY A 175 11.77 4.90 -10.21
CA GLY A 175 12.39 3.64 -9.75
C GLY A 175 11.48 2.74 -8.90
N VAL A 176 11.86 1.46 -8.81
CA VAL A 176 11.34 0.54 -7.79
C VAL A 176 12.24 0.70 -6.57
N VAL A 177 11.65 0.98 -5.41
CA VAL A 177 12.34 0.96 -4.12
C VAL A 177 12.33 -0.50 -3.65
N GLU A 178 13.48 -1.17 -3.77
CA GLU A 178 13.59 -2.62 -3.54
C GLU A 178 13.40 -2.96 -2.06
N ASP A 179 13.82 -2.09 -1.15
CA ASP A 179 13.73 -2.23 0.30
C ASP A 179 12.47 -1.56 0.90
N ALA A 180 11.42 -1.39 0.09
CA ALA A 180 10.20 -0.74 0.53
C ALA A 180 9.53 -1.48 1.69
N ILE A 181 9.08 -0.73 2.69
CA ILE A 181 8.39 -1.22 3.88
C ILE A 181 6.95 -0.69 4.01
N ALA A 182 6.59 0.29 3.20
CA ALA A 182 5.24 0.85 3.14
C ALA A 182 5.01 1.55 1.80
N VAL A 183 3.75 1.86 1.53
CA VAL A 183 3.31 2.71 0.42
C VAL A 183 2.53 3.91 0.94
N GLY A 184 2.63 5.04 0.25
CA GLY A 184 1.79 6.22 0.46
C GLY A 184 1.32 6.80 -0.87
N ASP A 185 0.20 7.50 -0.88
CA ASP A 185 -0.41 8.08 -2.09
C ASP A 185 -0.94 9.50 -1.88
N TYR A 186 -0.67 10.08 -0.71
CA TYR A 186 -1.19 11.40 -0.35
C TYR A 186 -0.38 12.50 -1.04
N PRO A 187 -1.02 13.58 -1.55
CA PRO A 187 -0.33 14.73 -2.10
C PRO A 187 0.62 15.36 -1.06
N ILE A 188 1.64 16.06 -1.55
CA ILE A 188 2.38 17.00 -0.72
C ILE A 188 1.41 18.11 -0.35
N ASP A 189 1.06 18.19 0.94
CA ASP A 189 0.15 19.18 1.51
C ASP A 189 0.82 19.83 2.72
N ILE A 190 1.41 21.02 2.50
CA ILE A 190 2.18 21.75 3.50
C ILE A 190 1.43 23.03 3.88
N HIS A 191 1.09 23.10 5.15
CA HIS A 191 0.46 24.26 5.78
C HIS A 191 1.53 25.04 6.53
N PHE A 192 1.74 26.28 6.15
CA PHE A 192 2.68 27.17 6.83
C PHE A 192 1.99 27.75 8.06
N CYS A 193 2.74 28.00 9.14
CA CYS A 193 2.18 28.65 10.34
C CYS A 193 1.63 30.05 10.03
N SER A 194 2.21 30.74 9.03
CA SER A 194 1.68 31.99 8.50
C SER A 194 0.63 31.74 7.41
N GLN A 195 -0.49 32.47 7.47
CA GLN A 195 -1.68 32.29 6.63
C GLN A 195 -1.50 32.61 5.13
N LYS A 196 -0.27 32.90 4.69
CA LYS A 196 0.02 33.43 3.34
C LYS A 196 0.55 32.39 2.36
N SER A 197 0.81 31.16 2.80
CA SER A 197 1.47 30.16 1.96
C SER A 197 0.88 28.78 2.23
N HIS A 198 0.61 28.05 1.15
CA HIS A 198 0.16 26.66 1.12
C HIS A 198 0.85 26.02 -0.08
N VAL A 199 1.53 24.90 0.15
CA VAL A 199 2.15 24.13 -0.95
C VAL A 199 1.35 22.86 -1.12
N TYR A 200 0.70 22.75 -2.28
CA TYR A 200 -0.02 21.57 -2.70
C TYR A 200 0.55 21.05 -4.00
N LYS A 201 1.06 19.82 -3.99
CA LYS A 201 1.56 19.14 -5.19
C LYS A 201 1.07 17.71 -5.20
N LYS A 202 0.44 17.32 -6.32
CA LYS A 202 0.00 15.94 -6.51
C LYS A 202 1.22 15.02 -6.49
N THR A 203 1.09 13.93 -5.78
CA THR A 203 2.00 12.79 -5.81
C THR A 203 1.32 11.65 -6.59
N HIS A 204 2.06 10.58 -6.81
CA HIS A 204 1.48 9.28 -7.14
C HIS A 204 1.83 8.30 -6.04
N ALA A 205 1.26 7.09 -6.09
CA ALA A 205 1.64 6.04 -5.15
C ALA A 205 3.16 5.86 -5.13
N PHE A 206 3.76 6.07 -3.97
CA PHE A 206 5.19 6.04 -3.70
C PHE A 206 5.51 5.00 -2.64
N GLN A 207 6.75 4.54 -2.63
CA GLN A 207 7.25 3.56 -1.68
C GLN A 207 8.09 4.25 -0.61
N ILE A 208 8.09 3.70 0.60
CA ILE A 208 8.88 4.19 1.73
C ILE A 208 9.99 3.16 1.98
N PRO A 209 11.27 3.52 1.78
CA PRO A 209 12.40 2.61 2.01
C PRO A 209 12.62 2.33 3.49
N TYR A 210 13.25 1.21 3.82
CA TYR A 210 13.54 0.84 5.21
C TYR A 210 14.51 1.81 5.88
N GLY A 211 15.51 2.30 5.14
CA GLY A 211 16.54 3.17 5.67
C GLY A 211 16.02 4.48 6.31
N VAL A 212 14.77 4.89 6.02
CA VAL A 212 14.17 6.09 6.62
C VAL A 212 13.78 5.92 8.08
N ILE A 213 13.59 4.68 8.54
CA ILE A 213 13.24 4.36 9.93
C ILE A 213 14.47 4.00 10.78
N VAL A 214 15.60 3.73 10.15
CA VAL A 214 16.85 3.32 10.81
C VAL A 214 17.78 4.52 11.01
N PRO A 215 18.22 4.84 12.25
CA PRO A 215 19.18 5.93 12.50
C PRO A 215 20.54 5.69 11.85
N GLU A 216 21.20 6.76 11.37
CA GLU A 216 22.57 6.69 10.82
C GLU A 216 23.61 6.24 11.86
N LYS A 217 23.41 6.60 13.15
CA LYS A 217 24.45 6.50 14.18
C LYS A 217 24.04 5.83 15.49
N MET A 218 22.73 5.68 15.72
CA MET A 218 22.22 5.18 17.00
C MET A 218 21.69 3.77 16.82
N ASP A 219 22.27 2.85 17.57
CA ASP A 219 21.87 1.45 17.62
C ASP A 219 20.65 1.25 18.53
N GLY A 220 19.92 0.15 18.32
CA GLY A 220 18.74 -0.22 19.11
C GLY A 220 17.51 0.69 18.99
N LEU A 221 17.48 1.64 18.06
CA LEU A 221 16.37 2.57 17.86
C LEU A 221 15.77 2.44 16.46
N LEU A 222 14.44 2.51 16.37
CA LEU A 222 13.69 2.67 15.12
C LEU A 222 12.75 3.87 15.24
N ALA A 223 12.69 4.71 14.21
CA ALA A 223 11.72 5.78 14.11
C ALA A 223 10.40 5.26 13.50
N ALA A 224 9.28 5.77 14.01
CA ALA A 224 7.97 5.55 13.45
C ALA A 224 7.21 6.88 13.34
N GLU A 225 6.06 6.83 12.66
CA GLU A 225 5.16 7.96 12.50
C GLU A 225 5.84 9.14 11.78
N LYS A 226 5.67 10.39 12.22
CA LYS A 226 6.21 11.60 11.57
C LYS A 226 7.68 11.85 11.91
N ASN A 227 8.29 10.97 12.71
CA ASN A 227 9.68 11.11 13.10
C ASN A 227 10.65 10.43 12.12
N ILE A 228 10.15 9.80 11.05
CA ILE A 228 10.99 9.16 10.04
C ILE A 228 11.86 10.17 9.28
N SER A 229 12.94 9.67 8.68
CA SER A 229 13.92 10.47 7.94
C SER A 229 13.36 10.91 6.58
N VAL A 230 12.79 12.11 6.56
CA VAL A 230 12.20 12.72 5.36
C VAL A 230 12.59 14.19 5.25
N SER A 231 12.53 14.74 4.03
CA SER A 231 12.57 16.19 3.83
C SER A 231 11.33 16.87 4.40
N HIS A 232 11.41 18.18 4.66
CA HIS A 232 10.24 18.96 5.06
C HIS A 232 9.12 18.89 4.01
N ILE A 233 9.49 18.85 2.73
CA ILE A 233 8.53 18.76 1.64
C ILE A 233 7.87 17.38 1.57
N ALA A 234 8.66 16.31 1.62
CA ALA A 234 8.14 14.93 1.57
C ALA A 234 7.25 14.58 2.78
N ASN A 235 7.53 15.17 3.95
CA ASN A 235 6.68 15.02 5.13
C ASN A 235 5.23 15.43 4.87
N GLY A 236 4.98 16.37 3.95
CA GLY A 236 3.63 16.77 3.54
C GLY A 236 2.79 15.60 3.02
N ALA A 237 3.43 14.57 2.46
CA ALA A 237 2.80 13.38 1.89
C ALA A 237 2.86 12.14 2.80
N THR A 238 3.90 11.98 3.61
CA THR A 238 4.08 10.78 4.44
C THR A 238 3.34 10.81 5.77
N ARG A 239 2.90 12.00 6.23
CA ARG A 239 2.38 12.23 7.59
C ARG A 239 0.93 11.76 7.86
N LEU A 240 0.24 11.21 6.87
CA LEU A 240 -1.15 10.77 7.05
C LEU A 240 -1.27 9.40 7.69
N GLN A 241 -2.35 9.20 8.45
CA GLN A 241 -2.63 8.03 9.27
C GLN A 241 -2.42 6.69 8.56
N PRO A 242 -2.91 6.45 7.33
CA PRO A 242 -2.68 5.19 6.64
C PRO A 242 -1.18 4.89 6.46
N THR A 243 -0.42 5.88 5.97
CA THR A 243 1.03 5.75 5.75
C THR A 243 1.78 5.53 7.05
N VAL A 244 1.48 6.33 8.09
CA VAL A 244 2.19 6.19 9.38
C VAL A 244 1.85 4.89 10.11
N MET A 245 0.64 4.34 9.92
CA MET A 245 0.28 3.02 10.44
C MET A 245 1.10 1.93 9.76
N SER A 246 1.22 1.96 8.44
CA SER A 246 2.07 1.01 7.69
C SER A 246 3.53 1.08 8.12
N VAL A 247 4.08 2.30 8.26
CA VAL A 247 5.44 2.52 8.78
C VAL A 247 5.59 2.02 10.22
N GLY A 248 4.58 2.23 11.07
CA GLY A 248 4.59 1.73 12.45
C GLY A 248 4.61 0.20 12.52
N GLN A 249 3.86 -0.46 11.64
CA GLN A 249 3.88 -1.93 11.53
C GLN A 249 5.22 -2.45 11.05
N ALA A 250 5.84 -1.80 10.05
CA ALA A 250 7.20 -2.10 9.61
C ALA A 250 8.23 -1.93 10.73
N ALA A 251 8.18 -0.83 11.47
CA ALA A 251 9.09 -0.61 12.61
C ALA A 251 8.90 -1.68 13.70
N GLY A 252 7.65 -2.09 13.98
CA GLY A 252 7.36 -3.16 14.93
C GLY A 252 7.89 -4.53 14.48
N ALA A 253 7.69 -4.88 13.21
CA ALA A 253 8.20 -6.12 12.62
C ALA A 253 9.74 -6.16 12.63
N ALA A 254 10.39 -5.07 12.20
CA ALA A 254 11.84 -4.95 12.23
C ALA A 254 12.41 -5.04 13.65
N ALA A 255 11.76 -4.42 14.64
CA ALA A 255 12.15 -4.55 16.04
C ALA A 255 12.03 -6.01 16.54
N SER A 256 10.97 -6.72 16.14
CA SER A 256 10.78 -8.13 16.48
C SER A 256 11.88 -9.01 15.89
N ILE A 257 12.18 -8.87 14.60
CA ILE A 257 13.25 -9.61 13.91
C ILE A 257 14.61 -9.31 14.56
N SER A 258 14.89 -8.03 14.83
CA SER A 258 16.12 -7.59 15.51
C SER A 258 16.30 -8.29 16.86
N ALA A 259 15.23 -8.34 17.66
CA ALA A 259 15.26 -8.98 18.97
C ALA A 259 15.39 -10.52 18.89
N GLN A 260 14.73 -11.16 17.91
CA GLN A 260 14.79 -12.61 17.71
C GLN A 260 16.18 -13.08 17.28
N HIS A 261 16.83 -12.33 16.38
CA HIS A 261 18.15 -12.66 15.86
C HIS A 261 19.29 -12.06 16.68
N ASN A 262 18.99 -11.26 17.70
CA ASN A 262 19.97 -10.51 18.50
C ASN A 262 20.91 -9.66 17.63
N ILE A 263 20.34 -8.94 16.68
CA ILE A 263 21.02 -8.05 15.73
C ILE A 263 20.56 -6.61 15.89
N GLN A 264 21.30 -5.65 15.33
CA GLN A 264 20.85 -4.27 15.30
C GLN A 264 19.74 -4.10 14.25
N PRO A 265 18.83 -3.11 14.42
CA PRO A 265 17.83 -2.81 13.39
C PRO A 265 18.42 -2.55 12.00
N ARG A 266 19.66 -2.04 11.96
CA ARG A 266 20.40 -1.75 10.73
C ARG A 266 20.90 -3.00 9.99
N ASP A 267 20.88 -4.15 10.64
CA ASP A 267 21.33 -5.44 10.11
C ASP A 267 20.16 -6.38 9.78
N VAL A 268 18.91 -5.91 9.89
CA VAL A 268 17.70 -6.69 9.56
C VAL A 268 17.72 -7.09 8.09
N ASP A 269 17.46 -8.38 7.82
CA ASP A 269 17.26 -8.88 6.47
C ASP A 269 15.96 -8.30 5.89
N ILE A 270 16.08 -7.59 4.78
CA ILE A 270 14.97 -6.93 4.10
C ILE A 270 14.00 -7.94 3.50
N GLU A 271 14.47 -9.06 2.96
CA GLU A 271 13.60 -10.09 2.39
C GLU A 271 12.74 -10.72 3.51
N GLU A 272 13.32 -10.96 4.69
CA GLU A 272 12.59 -11.44 5.87
C GLU A 272 11.56 -10.43 6.36
N LEU A 273 11.94 -9.15 6.49
CA LEU A 273 11.06 -8.08 6.92
C LEU A 273 9.88 -7.89 5.95
N GLN A 274 10.16 -7.84 4.65
CA GLN A 274 9.13 -7.69 3.63
C GLN A 274 8.20 -8.89 3.60
N LYS A 275 8.71 -10.11 3.79
CA LYS A 275 7.88 -11.30 3.93
C LYS A 275 6.93 -11.16 5.13
N ALA A 276 7.45 -10.82 6.32
CA ALA A 276 6.62 -10.63 7.50
C ALA A 276 5.52 -9.56 7.30
N LEU A 277 5.84 -8.49 6.57
CA LEU A 277 4.87 -7.44 6.22
C LEU A 277 3.80 -7.96 5.24
N LEU A 278 4.20 -8.64 4.17
CA LEU A 278 3.28 -9.19 3.17
C LEU A 278 2.35 -10.25 3.77
N ASP A 279 2.88 -11.17 4.60
CA ASP A 279 2.10 -12.19 5.32
C ASP A 279 1.01 -11.55 6.22
N SER A 280 1.24 -10.31 6.68
CA SER A 280 0.28 -9.53 7.48
C SER A 280 -0.67 -8.66 6.66
N GLY A 281 -0.59 -8.73 5.33
CA GLY A 281 -1.43 -7.99 4.39
C GLY A 281 -0.94 -6.57 4.07
N ASN A 282 0.29 -6.21 4.44
CA ASN A 282 0.83 -4.88 4.18
C ASN A 282 1.26 -4.76 2.73
N MET A 283 0.77 -3.71 2.06
CA MET A 283 1.15 -3.43 0.68
C MET A 283 2.51 -2.74 0.62
N LEU A 284 3.42 -3.30 -0.17
CA LEU A 284 4.77 -2.76 -0.39
C LEU A 284 4.94 -2.23 -1.81
N PHE A 285 4.06 -2.64 -2.72
CA PHE A 285 4.03 -2.20 -4.10
C PHE A 285 2.59 -1.99 -4.58
N TYR A 286 2.22 -0.74 -4.86
CA TYR A 286 0.83 -0.40 -5.19
C TYR A 286 0.46 -0.70 -6.65
N TYR A 287 -0.69 -1.37 -6.84
CA TYR A 287 -1.43 -1.44 -8.09
C TYR A 287 -2.92 -1.16 -7.83
N LYS A 288 -3.59 -0.48 -8.77
CA LYS A 288 -5.01 -0.09 -8.65
C LYS A 288 -5.97 -1.28 -8.65
N ASP A 289 -5.59 -2.38 -9.28
CA ASP A 289 -6.39 -3.58 -9.52
C ASP A 289 -5.98 -4.77 -8.66
N ILE A 290 -5.09 -4.58 -7.68
CA ILE A 290 -4.66 -5.60 -6.73
C ILE A 290 -5.02 -5.17 -5.32
N LYS A 291 -5.92 -5.92 -4.69
CA LYS A 291 -6.33 -5.73 -3.30
C LYS A 291 -5.56 -6.70 -2.39
N ALA A 292 -5.51 -6.39 -1.09
CA ALA A 292 -4.86 -7.23 -0.08
C ALA A 292 -5.45 -8.64 0.04
N ASP A 293 -6.73 -8.82 -0.34
CA ASP A 293 -7.42 -10.12 -0.35
C ASP A 293 -7.25 -10.90 -1.68
N HIS A 294 -6.45 -10.41 -2.62
CA HIS A 294 -6.18 -11.12 -3.87
C HIS A 294 -5.31 -12.35 -3.60
N TYR A 295 -5.66 -13.51 -4.17
CA TYR A 295 -4.98 -14.80 -3.92
C TYR A 295 -3.48 -14.85 -4.26
N ALA A 296 -3.00 -13.86 -5.02
CA ALA A 296 -1.60 -13.71 -5.44
C ALA A 296 -0.99 -12.39 -4.94
N PHE A 297 -1.56 -11.78 -3.90
CA PHE A 297 -1.18 -10.46 -3.41
C PHE A 297 0.31 -10.40 -3.03
N GLU A 298 0.77 -11.36 -2.23
CA GLU A 298 2.15 -11.44 -1.74
C GLU A 298 3.13 -11.60 -2.90
N GLU A 299 2.86 -12.54 -3.81
CA GLU A 299 3.71 -12.87 -4.94
C GLU A 299 3.83 -11.71 -5.93
N ILE A 300 2.72 -11.00 -6.17
CA ILE A 300 2.71 -9.82 -7.04
C ILE A 300 3.55 -8.70 -6.43
N ASN A 301 3.43 -8.43 -5.12
CA ASN A 301 4.23 -7.40 -4.45
C ASN A 301 5.72 -7.77 -4.50
N LYS A 302 6.08 -9.00 -4.09
CA LYS A 302 7.46 -9.48 -4.05
C LYS A 302 8.14 -9.42 -5.42
N LEU A 303 7.55 -10.01 -6.44
CA LEU A 303 8.13 -10.01 -7.80
C LEU A 303 8.16 -8.60 -8.43
N SER A 304 7.32 -7.67 -7.95
CA SER A 304 7.35 -6.28 -8.39
C SER A 304 8.49 -5.50 -7.74
N LEU A 305 8.78 -5.75 -6.45
CA LEU A 305 9.95 -5.22 -5.73
C LEU A 305 11.25 -5.72 -6.36
N GLU A 306 11.30 -7.00 -6.73
CA GLU A 306 12.44 -7.63 -7.43
C GLU A 306 12.56 -7.22 -8.91
N LYS A 307 11.68 -6.33 -9.40
CA LYS A 307 11.64 -5.85 -10.81
C LYS A 307 11.40 -6.96 -11.86
N VAL A 308 10.99 -8.16 -11.43
CA VAL A 308 10.65 -9.30 -12.29
C VAL A 308 9.32 -9.08 -13.01
N LEU A 309 8.32 -8.61 -12.27
CA LEU A 309 7.02 -8.25 -12.81
C LEU A 309 6.83 -6.72 -12.79
N ARG A 310 6.21 -6.20 -13.85
CA ARG A 310 5.85 -4.79 -13.93
C ARG A 310 4.42 -4.64 -14.40
N GLY A 311 3.71 -3.68 -13.80
CA GLY A 311 2.42 -3.23 -14.29
C GLY A 311 2.55 -2.23 -15.44
N THR A 312 1.40 -1.72 -15.86
CA THR A 312 1.30 -0.63 -16.83
C THR A 312 1.78 0.68 -16.21
N LYS A 313 2.04 1.68 -17.06
CA LYS A 313 2.33 3.03 -16.58
C LYS A 313 1.24 3.51 -15.61
N ASP A 314 -0.03 3.24 -15.90
CA ASP A 314 -1.18 3.75 -15.13
C ASP A 314 -1.43 3.00 -13.80
N LEU A 315 -0.44 2.23 -13.32
CA LEU A 315 -0.46 1.47 -12.07
C LEU A 315 -1.45 0.30 -12.07
N PHE A 316 -1.68 -0.35 -13.21
CA PHE A 316 -2.42 -1.61 -13.28
C PHE A 316 -1.49 -2.80 -13.40
N PHE A 317 -1.70 -3.84 -12.62
CA PHE A 317 -0.97 -5.09 -12.77
C PHE A 317 -1.52 -5.95 -13.92
N GLU A 318 -2.84 -5.91 -14.15
CA GLU A 318 -3.60 -6.74 -15.08
C GLU A 318 -3.55 -8.25 -14.72
N PRO A 319 -4.08 -8.66 -13.55
CA PRO A 319 -3.91 -10.03 -13.03
C PRO A 319 -4.50 -11.10 -13.94
N LYS A 320 -5.55 -10.78 -14.70
CA LYS A 320 -6.24 -11.68 -15.63
C LYS A 320 -5.62 -11.71 -17.03
N LYS A 321 -4.59 -10.89 -17.31
CA LYS A 321 -3.93 -10.86 -18.62
C LYS A 321 -3.39 -12.26 -18.94
N ILE A 322 -3.81 -12.81 -20.07
CA ILE A 322 -3.28 -14.07 -20.57
C ILE A 322 -1.88 -13.82 -21.13
N LEU A 323 -0.92 -14.61 -20.68
CA LEU A 323 0.48 -14.45 -21.07
C LEU A 323 0.78 -15.12 -22.40
N THR A 324 1.62 -14.45 -23.20
CA THR A 324 2.29 -15.03 -24.36
C THR A 324 3.55 -15.79 -23.95
N ARG A 325 4.08 -16.63 -24.85
CA ARG A 325 5.41 -17.26 -24.66
C ARG A 325 6.49 -16.20 -24.46
N ALA A 326 6.41 -15.06 -25.16
CA ALA A 326 7.29 -13.92 -24.97
C ALA A 326 7.22 -13.34 -23.54
N ASP A 327 6.01 -13.18 -23.00
CA ASP A 327 5.82 -12.66 -21.63
C ASP A 327 6.45 -13.60 -20.60
N VAL A 328 6.13 -14.90 -20.68
CA VAL A 328 6.67 -15.93 -19.77
C VAL A 328 8.19 -15.97 -19.85
N LEU A 329 8.76 -15.92 -21.05
CA LEU A 329 10.21 -15.95 -21.23
C LEU A 329 10.89 -14.71 -20.63
N ARG A 330 10.34 -13.51 -20.83
CA ARG A 330 10.85 -12.28 -20.20
C ARG A 330 10.80 -12.35 -18.68
N ILE A 331 9.70 -12.86 -18.13
CA ILE A 331 9.53 -13.06 -16.68
C ILE A 331 10.60 -14.03 -16.15
N ALA A 332 10.77 -15.18 -16.80
CA ALA A 332 11.75 -16.20 -16.40
C ALA A 332 13.18 -15.66 -16.43
N ILE A 333 13.54 -14.93 -17.50
CA ILE A 333 14.87 -14.33 -17.64
C ILE A 333 15.10 -13.25 -16.59
N ALA A 334 14.11 -12.39 -16.32
CA ALA A 334 14.20 -11.34 -15.31
C ALA A 334 14.28 -11.89 -13.87
N SER A 335 13.74 -13.10 -13.62
CA SER A 335 13.74 -13.73 -12.30
C SER A 335 15.09 -14.31 -11.87
N ARG A 336 16.02 -14.50 -12.81
CA ARG A 336 17.31 -15.12 -12.53
C ARG A 336 18.26 -14.10 -11.91
N LYS A 337 18.67 -14.34 -10.66
CA LYS A 337 19.72 -13.54 -9.97
C LYS A 337 21.13 -13.84 -10.51
N GLU A 338 21.36 -15.05 -11.02
CA GLU A 338 22.65 -15.46 -11.59
C GLU A 338 22.80 -15.06 -13.06
N PRO A 339 24.02 -14.74 -13.53
CA PRO A 339 24.25 -14.48 -14.95
C PRO A 339 23.90 -15.70 -15.81
N TRP A 340 23.37 -15.43 -17.01
CA TRP A 340 23.12 -16.47 -18.00
C TRP A 340 24.45 -16.94 -18.61
N PRO A 341 24.59 -18.26 -18.92
CA PRO A 341 25.76 -18.75 -19.63
C PRO A 341 25.96 -18.04 -20.98
N PRO A 342 27.22 -17.95 -21.48
CA PRO A 342 27.48 -17.39 -22.79
C PRO A 342 26.71 -18.15 -23.87
N ILE A 343 26.13 -17.41 -24.80
CA ILE A 343 25.34 -17.96 -25.90
C ILE A 343 26.27 -18.69 -26.87
N LYS A 344 25.96 -19.94 -27.19
CA LYS A 344 26.79 -20.81 -28.05
C LYS A 344 26.10 -21.20 -29.35
N THR A 345 24.77 -21.14 -29.36
CA THR A 345 23.94 -21.61 -30.46
C THR A 345 23.84 -20.55 -31.54
N GLU A 346 24.11 -20.94 -32.78
CA GLU A 346 23.80 -20.12 -33.95
C GLU A 346 22.29 -20.13 -34.19
N ILE A 347 21.68 -18.95 -34.14
CA ILE A 347 20.22 -18.77 -34.29
C ILE A 347 19.99 -17.88 -35.50
N SER A 348 19.31 -18.41 -36.51
CA SER A 348 19.05 -17.70 -37.77
C SER A 348 17.61 -17.89 -38.26
N LYS A 349 17.17 -17.00 -39.15
CA LYS A 349 15.86 -17.09 -39.84
C LYS A 349 15.75 -18.30 -40.76
N GLU A 350 16.87 -18.91 -41.13
CA GLU A 350 16.91 -20.15 -41.92
C GLU A 350 16.44 -21.35 -41.09
N ILE A 351 16.65 -21.29 -39.77
CA ILE A 351 16.18 -22.31 -38.83
C ILE A 351 14.73 -22.03 -38.44
N PHE A 352 14.40 -20.80 -38.03
CA PHE A 352 13.06 -20.43 -37.56
C PHE A 352 12.44 -19.35 -38.45
N ALA A 353 11.36 -19.69 -39.15
CA ALA A 353 10.73 -18.80 -40.13
C ALA A 353 10.11 -17.54 -39.50
N ASP A 354 9.65 -17.64 -38.25
CA ASP A 354 9.02 -16.56 -37.47
C ASP A 354 9.99 -15.90 -36.46
N LEU A 355 11.30 -16.07 -36.63
CA LEU A 355 12.29 -15.49 -35.73
C LEU A 355 12.19 -13.96 -35.72
N PRO A 356 11.95 -13.33 -34.56
CA PRO A 356 11.91 -11.88 -34.45
C PRO A 356 13.31 -11.29 -34.60
N ASP A 357 13.38 -9.96 -34.73
CA ASP A 357 14.64 -9.26 -34.61
C ASP A 357 15.27 -9.53 -33.22
N LEU A 358 16.46 -10.12 -33.21
CA LEU A 358 17.15 -10.53 -31.98
C LEU A 358 17.89 -9.39 -31.29
N GLU A 359 18.16 -8.29 -31.98
CA GLU A 359 18.70 -7.08 -31.35
C GLU A 359 17.62 -6.38 -30.51
N GLU A 360 16.39 -6.33 -31.04
CA GLU A 360 15.23 -5.81 -30.31
C GLU A 360 14.68 -6.81 -29.27
N ASN A 361 14.90 -8.12 -29.48
CA ASN A 361 14.38 -9.19 -28.63
C ASN A 361 15.48 -10.14 -28.12
N PRO A 362 16.50 -9.64 -27.39
CA PRO A 362 17.66 -10.44 -26.98
C PRO A 362 17.29 -11.60 -26.05
N TYR A 363 16.16 -11.49 -25.34
CA TYR A 363 15.64 -12.54 -24.47
C TYR A 363 15.25 -13.81 -25.24
N VAL A 364 14.87 -13.72 -26.52
CA VAL A 364 14.56 -14.88 -27.36
C VAL A 364 15.83 -15.69 -27.64
N LYS A 365 16.95 -15.01 -27.85
CA LYS A 365 18.25 -15.64 -28.08
C LYS A 365 18.67 -16.49 -26.88
N ILE A 366 18.55 -15.92 -25.67
CA ILE A 366 18.78 -16.63 -24.40
C ILE A 366 17.83 -17.82 -24.29
N GLY A 367 16.53 -17.61 -24.55
CA GLY A 367 15.53 -18.65 -24.42
C GLY A 367 15.75 -19.86 -25.32
N LEU A 368 16.21 -19.66 -26.55
CA LEU A 368 16.52 -20.74 -27.49
C LEU A 368 17.82 -21.45 -27.12
N ASP A 369 18.89 -20.70 -26.85
CA ASP A 369 20.21 -21.26 -26.53
C ASP A 369 20.20 -22.06 -25.21
N GLN A 370 19.47 -21.57 -24.22
CA GLN A 370 19.34 -22.22 -22.91
C GLN A 370 18.22 -23.28 -22.89
N GLY A 371 17.57 -23.51 -24.04
CA GLY A 371 16.51 -24.50 -24.21
C GLY A 371 15.23 -24.21 -23.43
N LEU A 372 15.04 -22.98 -22.93
CA LEU A 372 13.80 -22.57 -22.25
C LEU A 372 12.60 -22.65 -23.20
N ILE A 373 12.81 -22.25 -24.46
CA ILE A 373 11.86 -22.41 -25.56
C ILE A 373 12.49 -23.23 -26.68
N SER A 374 11.64 -23.85 -27.49
CA SER A 374 12.02 -24.62 -28.67
C SER A 374 11.08 -24.28 -29.82
N GLY A 375 11.56 -24.45 -31.05
CA GLY A 375 10.70 -24.37 -32.24
C GLY A 375 9.94 -25.66 -32.49
N HIS A 376 8.85 -25.53 -33.22
CA HIS A 376 7.98 -26.63 -33.63
C HIS A 376 7.85 -26.63 -35.14
N LYS A 377 7.81 -27.82 -35.75
CA LYS A 377 7.59 -27.93 -37.19
C LYS A 377 6.15 -27.56 -37.52
N ALA A 378 5.96 -26.48 -38.26
CA ALA A 378 4.67 -26.01 -38.71
C ALA A 378 4.16 -26.84 -39.91
N ALA A 379 2.87 -26.70 -40.23
CA ALA A 379 2.22 -27.43 -41.32
C ALA A 379 2.83 -27.14 -42.71
N ASN A 380 3.47 -25.97 -42.85
CA ASN A 380 4.22 -25.56 -44.05
C ASN A 380 5.62 -26.24 -44.16
N GLY A 381 6.02 -27.04 -43.17
CA GLY A 381 7.29 -27.75 -43.13
C GLY A 381 8.45 -26.98 -42.46
N ASN A 382 8.29 -25.67 -42.23
CA ASN A 382 9.29 -24.82 -41.56
C ASN A 382 9.21 -24.97 -40.04
N TYR A 383 10.29 -24.68 -39.32
CA TYR A 383 10.23 -24.57 -37.87
C TYR A 383 9.82 -23.15 -37.45
N GLU A 384 8.95 -23.07 -36.46
CA GLU A 384 8.43 -21.82 -35.91
C GLU A 384 8.51 -21.85 -34.37
N ILE A 385 8.95 -20.75 -33.76
CA ILE A 385 9.06 -20.60 -32.30
C ILE A 385 7.74 -20.16 -31.66
N ASN A 386 6.84 -19.57 -32.44
CA ASN A 386 5.52 -19.09 -32.04
C ASN A 386 5.57 -18.15 -30.82
N ILE A 387 6.52 -17.21 -30.80
CA ILE A 387 6.86 -16.44 -29.59
C ILE A 387 5.71 -15.57 -29.08
N ASN A 388 4.82 -15.11 -29.96
CA ASN A 388 3.66 -14.29 -29.61
C ASN A 388 2.39 -15.12 -29.31
N LYS A 389 2.45 -16.45 -29.42
CA LYS A 389 1.33 -17.32 -29.07
C LYS A 389 1.12 -17.31 -27.56
N THR A 390 -0.13 -17.46 -27.13
CA THR A 390 -0.47 -17.65 -25.71
C THR A 390 0.27 -18.87 -25.16
N ALA A 391 0.88 -18.70 -23.98
CA ALA A 391 1.59 -19.76 -23.29
C ALA A 391 0.60 -20.67 -22.56
N THR A 392 0.85 -21.98 -22.67
CA THR A 392 0.12 -23.01 -21.93
C THR A 392 0.72 -23.25 -20.55
N ARG A 393 -0.06 -23.83 -19.64
CA ARG A 393 0.40 -24.21 -18.29
C ARG A 393 1.67 -25.06 -18.33
N ALA A 394 1.72 -26.05 -19.21
CA ALA A 394 2.88 -26.94 -19.36
C ALA A 394 4.13 -26.17 -19.80
N GLU A 395 4.01 -25.27 -20.78
CA GLU A 395 5.12 -24.42 -21.25
C GLU A 395 5.60 -23.47 -20.16
N THR A 396 4.69 -22.83 -19.44
CA THR A 396 5.05 -21.91 -18.34
C THR A 396 5.86 -22.61 -17.25
N ILE A 397 5.42 -23.79 -16.81
CA ILE A 397 6.14 -24.58 -15.80
C ILE A 397 7.53 -24.96 -16.29
N LYS A 398 7.61 -25.52 -17.50
CA LYS A 398 8.87 -25.94 -18.09
C LYS A 398 9.86 -24.78 -18.17
N ILE A 399 9.41 -23.61 -18.64
CA ILE A 399 10.25 -22.42 -18.73
C ILE A 399 10.72 -21.96 -17.35
N PHE A 400 9.83 -21.84 -16.35
CA PHE A 400 10.20 -21.34 -15.03
C PHE A 400 11.11 -22.30 -14.25
N LEU A 401 10.82 -23.60 -14.29
CA LEU A 401 11.66 -24.61 -13.66
C LEU A 401 13.05 -24.63 -14.28
N GLN A 402 13.13 -24.68 -15.61
CA GLN A 402 14.42 -24.73 -16.30
C GLN A 402 15.22 -23.45 -16.11
N ALA A 403 14.57 -22.27 -16.12
CA ALA A 403 15.24 -21.00 -15.84
C ALA A 403 15.80 -20.90 -14.40
N SER A 404 15.25 -21.70 -13.48
CA SER A 404 15.69 -21.85 -12.09
C SER A 404 16.61 -23.06 -11.88
N ASP A 405 17.16 -23.60 -12.96
CA ASP A 405 18.09 -24.74 -13.01
C ASP A 405 17.51 -26.05 -12.45
N TYR A 406 16.19 -26.21 -12.44
CA TYR A 406 15.57 -27.51 -12.17
C TYR A 406 15.57 -28.38 -13.44
N LYS A 407 15.62 -29.69 -13.22
CA LYS A 407 15.55 -30.71 -14.28
C LYS A 407 14.20 -31.44 -14.21
N PRO A 408 13.67 -31.92 -15.35
CA PRO A 408 12.46 -32.74 -15.33
C PRO A 408 12.76 -34.06 -14.61
N LEU A 409 11.71 -34.68 -14.08
CA LEU A 409 11.79 -36.07 -13.63
C LEU A 409 11.94 -37.01 -14.83
N ASP A 410 12.76 -38.04 -14.66
CA ASP A 410 12.91 -39.13 -15.63
C ASP A 410 11.77 -40.13 -15.43
N THR A 411 10.59 -39.78 -15.95
CA THR A 411 9.38 -40.61 -15.87
C THR A 411 8.58 -40.50 -17.17
N ALA A 412 8.08 -41.65 -17.64
CA ALA A 412 7.15 -41.74 -18.74
C ALA A 412 5.68 -41.74 -18.27
N ASP A 413 5.45 -41.95 -16.97
CA ASP A 413 4.13 -42.00 -16.37
C ASP A 413 3.78 -40.68 -15.70
N SER A 414 2.54 -40.24 -15.94
CA SER A 414 1.95 -39.06 -15.32
C SER A 414 0.99 -39.48 -14.22
N SER A 415 1.00 -38.73 -13.12
CA SER A 415 0.02 -38.83 -12.05
C SER A 415 -1.29 -38.09 -12.35
N PHE A 416 -1.33 -37.36 -13.47
CA PHE A 416 -2.51 -36.69 -14.01
C PHE A 416 -3.02 -37.40 -15.26
N GLN A 417 -4.35 -37.49 -15.40
CA GLN A 417 -4.99 -38.25 -16.49
C GLN A 417 -4.86 -37.58 -17.86
N ASP A 418 -4.68 -36.26 -17.90
CA ASP A 418 -4.71 -35.46 -19.12
C ASP A 418 -3.32 -34.94 -19.56
N VAL A 419 -2.25 -35.47 -18.96
CA VAL A 419 -0.86 -35.07 -19.22
C VAL A 419 -0.13 -36.19 -19.95
N GLU A 420 0.39 -35.85 -21.13
CA GLU A 420 1.08 -36.78 -22.02
C GLU A 420 2.31 -36.13 -22.67
N GLY A 421 3.22 -36.97 -23.16
CA GLY A 421 4.36 -36.56 -23.99
C GLY A 421 5.43 -35.75 -23.27
N TRP A 422 6.00 -34.76 -23.97
CA TRP A 422 7.19 -34.01 -23.54
C TRP A 422 7.06 -33.31 -22.18
N SER A 423 5.83 -33.06 -21.73
CA SER A 423 5.54 -32.25 -20.53
C SER A 423 5.50 -33.05 -19.23
N ILE A 424 5.45 -34.39 -19.30
CA ILE A 424 5.27 -35.29 -18.14
C ILE A 424 6.32 -35.00 -17.05
N GLY A 425 7.61 -35.17 -17.36
CA GLY A 425 8.68 -34.99 -16.38
C GLY A 425 8.74 -33.61 -15.75
N TRP A 426 8.36 -32.56 -16.49
CA TRP A 426 8.31 -31.19 -15.97
C TRP A 426 7.14 -30.95 -15.03
N ILE A 427 5.96 -31.44 -15.40
CA ILE A 427 4.75 -31.31 -14.60
C ILE A 427 4.87 -32.14 -13.31
N GLU A 428 5.43 -33.35 -13.38
CA GLU A 428 5.70 -34.18 -12.21
C GLU A 428 6.75 -33.54 -11.30
N LYS A 429 7.80 -32.91 -11.85
CA LYS A 429 8.74 -32.12 -11.03
C LYS A 429 8.02 -30.95 -10.34
N ALA A 430 7.15 -30.23 -11.05
CA ALA A 430 6.39 -29.13 -10.45
C ALA A 430 5.44 -29.60 -9.34
N LYS A 431 4.84 -30.79 -9.50
CA LYS A 431 4.02 -31.44 -8.47
C LYS A 431 4.85 -31.85 -7.25
N GLU A 432 6.00 -32.50 -7.46
CA GLU A 432 6.94 -32.88 -6.39
C GLU A 432 7.33 -31.66 -5.54
N LEU A 433 7.57 -30.52 -6.20
CA LEU A 433 7.91 -29.25 -5.54
C LEU A 433 6.70 -28.53 -4.91
N GLY A 434 5.47 -29.02 -5.10
CA GLY A 434 4.26 -28.34 -4.63
C GLY A 434 4.01 -26.99 -5.31
N VAL A 435 4.56 -26.76 -6.51
CA VAL A 435 4.32 -25.56 -7.33
C VAL A 435 2.94 -25.62 -7.97
N VAL A 436 2.49 -26.83 -8.28
CA VAL A 436 1.16 -27.09 -8.83
C VAL A 436 0.49 -28.24 -8.11
N GLU A 437 -0.83 -28.16 -8.06
CA GLU A 437 -1.69 -29.22 -7.55
C GLU A 437 -2.59 -29.73 -8.68
N GLY A 438 -3.06 -30.97 -8.53
CA GLY A 438 -4.13 -31.51 -9.36
C GLY A 438 -5.46 -30.84 -9.04
N ARG A 439 -6.35 -30.83 -10.03
CA ARG A 439 -7.73 -30.43 -9.79
C ARG A 439 -8.56 -31.62 -9.31
N GLU A 440 -9.72 -31.32 -8.74
CA GLU A 440 -10.76 -32.34 -8.53
C GLU A 440 -11.00 -33.12 -9.83
N GLY A 441 -10.87 -34.44 -9.77
CA GLY A 441 -10.97 -35.34 -10.93
C GLY A 441 -9.63 -35.89 -11.44
N GLY A 442 -8.48 -35.38 -10.99
CA GLY A 442 -7.16 -35.90 -11.38
C GLY A 442 -6.55 -35.25 -12.63
N ASP A 443 -7.12 -34.14 -13.09
CA ASP A 443 -6.64 -33.37 -14.25
C ASP A 443 -5.69 -32.23 -13.87
N PHE A 444 -4.74 -31.93 -14.76
CA PHE A 444 -3.80 -30.81 -14.67
C PHE A 444 -4.09 -29.66 -15.66
N GLN A 445 -4.72 -29.98 -16.80
CA GLN A 445 -5.03 -29.11 -17.94
C GLN A 445 -3.81 -28.49 -18.62
N PRO A 446 -2.87 -29.29 -19.16
CA PRO A 446 -1.57 -28.80 -19.64
C PRO A 446 -1.67 -27.75 -20.75
N LYS A 447 -2.73 -27.81 -21.58
CA LYS A 447 -2.97 -26.91 -22.72
C LYS A 447 -3.70 -25.62 -22.35
N ARG A 448 -4.21 -25.49 -21.11
CA ARG A 448 -4.90 -24.26 -20.68
C ARG A 448 -3.91 -23.10 -20.63
N THR A 449 -4.36 -21.91 -21.02
CA THR A 449 -3.56 -20.70 -20.89
C THR A 449 -3.33 -20.30 -19.42
N VAL A 450 -2.34 -19.44 -19.19
CA VAL A 450 -1.96 -18.97 -17.86
C VAL A 450 -2.17 -17.46 -17.76
N SER A 451 -2.78 -17.02 -16.66
CA SER A 451 -2.91 -15.59 -16.37
C SER A 451 -1.64 -15.05 -15.70
N LYS A 452 -1.42 -13.73 -15.78
CA LYS A 452 -0.26 -13.08 -15.17
C LYS A 452 -0.16 -13.32 -13.66
N ALA A 453 -1.28 -13.31 -12.94
CA ALA A 453 -1.29 -13.59 -11.50
C ALA A 453 -1.00 -15.08 -11.18
N GLU A 454 -1.51 -16.02 -11.99
CA GLU A 454 -1.17 -17.43 -11.84
C GLU A 454 0.33 -17.68 -12.06
N ALA A 455 0.92 -17.03 -13.07
CA ALA A 455 2.34 -17.13 -13.34
C ALA A 455 3.20 -16.56 -12.19
N ALA A 456 2.76 -15.45 -11.58
CA ALA A 456 3.43 -14.87 -10.40
C ALA A 456 3.49 -15.90 -9.26
N ARG A 457 2.37 -16.54 -8.94
CA ARG A 457 2.30 -17.56 -7.88
C ARG A 457 3.19 -18.77 -8.15
N MET A 458 3.17 -19.29 -9.38
CA MET A 458 4.03 -20.41 -9.77
C MET A 458 5.52 -20.05 -9.62
N LEU A 459 5.92 -18.88 -10.11
CA LEU A 459 7.31 -18.46 -10.10
C LEU A 459 7.83 -18.21 -8.68
N THR A 460 7.07 -17.48 -7.85
CA THR A 460 7.50 -17.19 -6.47
C THR A 460 7.77 -18.47 -5.70
N LYS A 461 6.89 -19.48 -5.82
CA LYS A 461 7.09 -20.77 -5.17
C LYS A 461 8.36 -21.48 -5.64
N ILE A 462 8.66 -21.43 -6.95
CA ILE A 462 9.88 -22.03 -7.51
C ILE A 462 11.13 -21.33 -6.95
N LEU A 463 11.12 -20.00 -6.87
CA LEU A 463 12.27 -19.21 -6.41
C LEU A 463 12.54 -19.42 -4.91
N GLU A 464 11.51 -19.49 -4.08
CA GLU A 464 11.63 -19.76 -2.64
C GLU A 464 12.24 -21.14 -2.36
N LEU A 465 11.76 -22.17 -3.05
CA LEU A 465 12.34 -23.51 -2.91
C LEU A 465 13.81 -23.54 -3.36
N LYS A 466 14.17 -22.72 -4.35
CA LYS A 466 15.55 -22.63 -4.83
C LYS A 466 16.46 -21.92 -3.83
N SER A 467 15.99 -20.88 -3.15
CA SER A 467 16.78 -20.20 -2.12
C SER A 467 16.99 -21.10 -0.89
N GLU A 468 15.96 -21.85 -0.47
CA GLU A 468 16.05 -22.84 0.60
C GLU A 468 17.02 -23.99 0.30
N GLN A 469 17.16 -24.39 -0.97
CA GLN A 469 18.16 -25.39 -1.38
C GLN A 469 19.59 -24.85 -1.37
N LYS A 470 19.79 -23.54 -1.56
CA LYS A 470 21.13 -22.91 -1.51
C LYS A 470 21.59 -22.63 -0.08
N SER A 471 20.67 -22.47 0.88
CA SER A 471 20.99 -22.20 2.28
C SER A 471 21.28 -23.46 3.11
N LYS A 472 20.96 -24.65 2.58
CA LYS A 472 21.34 -25.97 3.11
C LYS A 472 22.63 -26.45 2.46
#